data_AF-A0A1G7WMS0-F1
#
_entry.id   AF-A0A1G7WMS0-F1
#
_cell.length_a   1.000
_cell.length_b   1.000
_cell.length_c   1.000
_cell.angle_alpha   90.00
_cell.angle_beta   90.00
_cell.angle_gamma   90.00
#
_symmetry.space_group_name_H-M   'P 1'
#
loop_
_entity.id
_entity.type
_entity.pdbx_description
1 polymer ?
#
loop_
_entity_poly.entity_id
_entity_poly.type
_entity_poly.pdbx_seq_one_letter_code
_entity_poly.pdbx_strand_id
1 'polypeptide(L)'
;MEKDTDSQIGSEPSDGFLRKVELASIEALVKLLGMERKEPPDRVHRLTADQETRLRYIENEAVTSFQGDLTQLEAALGMMRMGFHFGWKVLYIIHSKKTVRNYEEILNIRIREEFPEVGPSSYRSVGLNLALRYSNFWKVVGGTIKIPRRRDVSEI
;
A
#
# COMPACT_ATOMS: atom_id res chain seq x y z
N MET A 1 -4.66 17.25 22.32
CA MET A 1 -4.67 16.05 23.20
C MET A 1 -5.55 15.03 22.49
N GLU A 2 -4.98 14.35 21.50
CA GLU A 2 -5.73 13.45 20.61
C GLU A 2 -5.36 12.03 21.05
N LYS A 3 -6.39 11.27 21.45
CA LYS A 3 -6.23 9.97 22.08
C LYS A 3 -5.91 8.92 21.02
N ASP A 4 -4.77 8.26 21.21
CA ASP A 4 -4.33 7.06 20.51
C ASP A 4 -5.48 6.06 20.40
N THR A 5 -5.91 5.80 19.16
CA THR A 5 -6.82 4.70 18.84
C THR A 5 -5.98 3.54 18.30
N ASP A 6 -5.03 3.09 19.11
CA ASP A 6 -4.17 1.92 18.84
C ASP A 6 -4.60 0.70 19.67
N SER A 7 -5.88 0.66 20.07
CA SER A 7 -6.43 -0.35 20.96
C SER A 7 -7.07 -1.49 20.18
N GLN A 8 -6.25 -2.35 19.54
CA GLN A 8 -6.42 -3.81 19.44
C GLN A 8 -5.04 -4.46 19.18
N ILE A 9 -4.23 -4.53 20.23
CA ILE A 9 -2.82 -4.96 20.18
C ILE A 9 -2.75 -6.50 20.21
N GLY A 10 -2.53 -7.13 19.05
CA GLY A 10 -2.02 -8.50 19.00
C GLY A 10 -0.57 -8.55 19.50
N SER A 11 -0.21 -9.57 20.30
CA SER A 11 1.15 -9.79 20.79
C SER A 11 2.16 -9.89 19.65
N GLU A 12 3.42 -9.50 19.90
CA GLU A 12 4.46 -9.58 18.88
C GLU A 12 4.61 -11.03 18.36
N PRO A 13 4.73 -11.23 17.03
CA PRO A 13 4.89 -12.56 16.44
C PRO A 13 6.20 -13.20 16.92
N SER A 14 6.17 -14.51 17.20
CA SER A 14 7.38 -15.25 17.55
C SER A 14 8.34 -15.39 16.36
N ASP A 15 9.64 -15.49 16.64
CA ASP A 15 10.67 -15.70 15.60
C ASP A 15 10.41 -16.93 14.73
N GLY A 16 9.91 -18.02 15.34
CA GLY A 16 9.52 -19.23 14.62
C GLY A 16 8.36 -19.01 13.64
N PHE A 17 7.45 -18.09 13.96
CA PHE A 17 6.38 -17.69 13.05
C PHE A 17 6.92 -16.81 11.91
N LEU A 18 7.79 -15.84 12.21
CA LEU A 18 8.40 -14.97 11.18
C LEU A 18 9.18 -15.77 10.14
N ARG A 19 9.93 -16.79 10.56
CA ARG A 19 10.63 -17.71 9.63
C ARG A 19 9.66 -18.50 8.75
N LYS A 20 8.51 -18.93 9.30
CA LYS A 20 7.46 -19.58 8.50
C LYS A 20 6.86 -18.62 7.48
N VAL A 21 6.70 -17.35 7.84
CA VAL A 21 6.19 -16.31 6.92
C VAL A 21 7.16 -16.08 5.76
N GLU A 22 8.45 -15.96 6.05
CA GLU A 22 9.50 -15.72 5.04
C GLU A 22 9.60 -16.86 4.03
N LEU A 23 9.51 -18.11 4.50
CA LEU A 23 9.66 -19.31 3.66
C LEU A 23 8.35 -19.77 2.98
N ALA A 24 7.22 -19.20 3.36
CA ALA A 24 5.92 -19.61 2.84
C ALA A 24 5.66 -19.10 1.42
N SER A 25 5.01 -19.93 0.61
CA SER A 25 4.38 -19.45 -0.63
C SER A 25 3.24 -18.47 -0.31
N ILE A 26 2.84 -17.65 -1.28
CA ILE A 26 1.70 -16.74 -1.11
C ILE A 26 0.42 -17.52 -0.73
N GLU A 27 0.21 -18.70 -1.31
CA GLU A 27 -0.96 -19.54 -1.00
C GLU A 27 -0.93 -20.06 0.44
N ALA A 28 0.24 -20.49 0.91
CA ALA A 28 0.42 -20.90 2.29
C ALA A 28 0.21 -19.72 3.26
N LEU A 29 0.64 -18.51 2.90
CA LEU A 29 0.40 -17.30 3.68
C LEU A 29 -1.08 -16.92 3.72
N VAL A 30 -1.79 -16.93 2.59
CA VAL A 30 -3.23 -16.67 2.54
C VAL A 30 -3.99 -17.63 3.45
N LYS A 31 -3.63 -18.92 3.44
CA LYS A 31 -4.23 -19.93 4.33
C LYS A 31 -3.85 -19.71 5.80
N LEU A 32 -2.57 -19.47 6.10
CA LEU A 32 -2.06 -19.21 7.45
C LEU A 32 -2.70 -17.96 8.08
N LEU A 33 -2.87 -16.92 7.27
CA LEU A 33 -3.52 -15.69 7.65
C LEU A 33 -5.05 -15.80 7.58
N GLY A 34 -5.63 -16.98 7.35
CA GLY A 34 -7.10 -17.16 7.26
C GLY A 34 -7.77 -16.12 6.35
N MET A 35 -7.08 -15.69 5.29
CA MET A 35 -7.59 -14.69 4.37
C MET A 35 -8.66 -15.36 3.52
N GLU A 36 -9.93 -15.01 3.75
CA GLU A 36 -11.01 -15.45 2.89
C GLU A 36 -10.76 -14.92 1.47
N ARG A 37 -10.63 -15.83 0.50
CA ARG A 37 -10.75 -15.46 -0.92
C ARG A 37 -12.19 -15.01 -1.13
N LYS A 38 -12.44 -13.70 -0.98
CA LYS A 38 -13.67 -13.08 -1.48
C LYS A 38 -13.66 -13.24 -2.99
N GLU A 39 -14.77 -13.71 -3.54
CA GLU A 39 -14.97 -13.70 -4.98
C GLU A 39 -14.66 -12.29 -5.51
N PRO A 40 -13.92 -12.17 -6.63
CA PRO A 40 -13.68 -10.86 -7.20
C PRO A 40 -15.04 -10.23 -7.45
N PRO A 41 -15.29 -9.01 -6.94
CA PRO A 41 -16.57 -8.38 -7.16
C PRO A 41 -16.79 -8.24 -8.67
N ASP A 42 -18.04 -8.40 -9.12
CA ASP A 42 -18.42 -8.30 -10.54
C ASP A 42 -17.94 -6.98 -11.17
N ARG A 43 -17.74 -5.95 -10.34
CA ARG A 43 -17.22 -4.64 -10.75
C ARG A 43 -16.21 -4.12 -9.74
N VAL A 44 -15.18 -3.47 -10.26
CA VAL A 44 -14.22 -2.72 -9.46
C VAL A 44 -14.93 -1.54 -8.80
N HIS A 45 -14.50 -1.18 -7.58
CA HIS A 45 -14.96 0.03 -6.90
C HIS A 45 -14.83 1.25 -7.82
N ARG A 46 -15.87 2.09 -7.86
CA ARG A 46 -15.89 3.31 -8.65
C ARG A 46 -15.61 4.51 -7.77
N LEU A 47 -14.81 5.43 -8.28
CA LEU A 47 -14.54 6.71 -7.66
C LEU A 47 -15.81 7.57 -7.66
N THR A 48 -15.91 8.49 -6.69
CA THR A 48 -16.91 9.55 -6.75
C THR A 48 -16.54 10.56 -7.84
N ALA A 49 -17.50 11.33 -8.34
CA ALA A 49 -17.24 12.37 -9.34
C ALA A 49 -16.17 13.38 -8.87
N ASP A 50 -16.17 13.73 -7.59
CA ASP A 50 -15.18 14.62 -7.00
C ASP A 50 -13.79 14.00 -6.96
N GLN A 51 -13.69 12.71 -6.61
CA GLN A 51 -12.43 11.98 -6.65
C GLN A 51 -11.88 11.87 -8.07
N GLU A 52 -12.72 11.54 -9.05
CA GLU A 52 -12.31 11.51 -10.47
C GLU A 52 -11.80 12.86 -10.95
N THR A 53 -12.51 13.93 -10.58
CA THR A 53 -12.14 15.32 -10.93
C THR A 53 -10.81 15.70 -10.29
N ARG A 54 -10.62 15.39 -9.00
CA ARG A 54 -9.37 15.63 -8.27
C ARG A 54 -8.19 14.89 -8.90
N LEU A 55 -8.34 13.61 -9.19
CA LEU A 55 -7.28 12.83 -9.84
C LEU A 55 -6.94 13.34 -11.24
N ARG A 56 -7.95 13.73 -12.02
CA ARG A 56 -7.75 14.30 -13.36
C ARG A 56 -7.00 15.63 -13.30
N TYR A 57 -7.30 16.47 -12.30
CA TYR A 57 -6.56 17.71 -12.08
C TYR A 57 -5.09 17.44 -11.78
N ILE A 58 -4.78 16.55 -10.82
CA ILE A 58 -3.41 16.17 -10.47
C ILE A 58 -2.67 15.58 -11.69
N GLU A 59 -3.34 14.69 -12.44
CA GLU A 59 -2.78 14.09 -13.65
C GLU A 59 -2.41 15.14 -14.71
N ASN A 60 -3.32 16.08 -14.99
CA ASN A 60 -3.09 17.14 -15.98
C ASN A 60 -1.92 18.05 -15.56
N GLU A 61 -1.87 18.47 -14.29
CA GLU A 61 -0.78 19.29 -13.78
C GLU A 61 0.56 18.54 -13.87
N ALA A 62 0.60 17.27 -13.45
CA ALA A 62 1.81 16.47 -13.50
C ALA A 62 2.30 16.26 -14.94
N VAL A 63 1.41 15.89 -15.86
CA VAL A 63 1.76 15.65 -17.27
C VAL A 63 2.26 16.91 -17.98
N THR A 64 1.68 18.08 -17.67
CA THR A 64 2.03 19.32 -18.36
C THR A 64 3.27 20.01 -17.79
N SER A 65 3.55 19.81 -16.49
CA SER A 65 4.66 20.49 -15.80
C SER A 65 5.91 19.63 -15.58
N PHE A 66 5.77 18.29 -15.58
CA PHE A 66 6.89 17.41 -15.27
C PHE A 66 7.97 17.43 -16.34
N GLN A 67 9.22 17.61 -15.89
CA GLN A 67 10.42 17.49 -16.70
C GLN A 67 11.36 16.51 -16.03
N GLY A 68 11.74 15.45 -16.74
CA GLY A 68 12.63 14.42 -16.22
C GLY A 68 12.38 13.06 -16.84
N ASP A 69 12.67 12.01 -16.07
CA ASP A 69 12.46 10.62 -16.47
C ASP A 69 10.97 10.27 -16.48
N LEU A 70 10.40 10.11 -17.69
CA LEU A 70 8.98 9.76 -17.87
C LEU A 70 8.60 8.41 -17.26
N THR A 71 9.54 7.50 -17.03
CA THR A 71 9.26 6.25 -16.32
C THR A 71 8.89 6.51 -14.86
N GLN A 72 9.45 7.56 -14.24
CA GLN A 72 9.08 7.99 -12.89
C GLN A 72 7.69 8.64 -12.88
N LEU A 73 7.36 9.44 -13.89
CA LEU A 73 6.02 10.01 -14.04
C LEU A 73 4.96 8.93 -14.23
N GLU A 74 5.19 7.96 -15.12
CA GLU A 74 4.31 6.81 -15.34
C GLU A 74 4.07 6.05 -14.03
N ALA A 75 5.15 5.73 -13.29
CA ALA A 75 5.04 5.03 -12.02
C ALA A 75 4.31 5.85 -10.95
N ALA A 76 4.52 7.16 -10.89
CA ALA A 76 3.82 8.05 -9.96
C ALA A 76 2.32 8.10 -10.26
N LEU A 77 1.94 8.30 -11.52
CA LEU A 77 0.53 8.25 -11.96
C LEU A 77 -0.10 6.88 -11.66
N GLY A 78 0.65 5.79 -11.89
CA GLY A 78 0.23 4.44 -11.51
C GLY A 78 -0.04 4.31 -10.01
N MET A 79 0.86 4.81 -9.15
CA MET A 79 0.66 4.85 -7.69
C MET A 79 -0.62 5.63 -7.33
N MET A 80 -0.83 6.79 -7.94
CA MET A 80 -2.00 7.63 -7.70
C MET A 80 -3.31 6.91 -8.04
N ARG A 81 -3.38 6.25 -9.20
CA ARG A 81 -4.58 5.50 -9.63
C ARG A 81 -4.89 4.32 -8.70
N MET A 82 -3.89 3.77 -8.02
CA MET A 82 -4.07 2.67 -7.07
C MET A 82 -4.49 3.14 -5.66
N GLY A 83 -4.28 4.42 -5.34
CA GLY A 83 -4.49 4.99 -4.00
C GLY A 83 -5.92 4.80 -3.46
N PHE A 84 -6.95 5.16 -4.22
CA PHE A 84 -8.34 4.98 -3.77
C PHE A 84 -8.81 3.52 -3.75
N HIS A 85 -8.14 2.61 -4.47
CA HIS A 85 -8.48 1.18 -4.42
C HIS A 85 -7.88 0.50 -3.20
N PHE A 86 -6.63 0.80 -2.86
CA PHE A 86 -5.89 0.07 -1.84
C PHE A 86 -5.67 0.84 -0.54
N GLY A 87 -5.71 2.17 -0.60
CA GLY A 87 -5.37 3.06 0.51
C GLY A 87 -3.87 3.27 0.67
N TRP A 88 -3.49 4.34 1.36
CA TRP A 88 -2.08 4.73 1.48
C TRP A 88 -1.25 3.70 2.27
N LYS A 89 -1.84 2.94 3.20
CA LYS A 89 -1.10 1.90 3.94
C LYS A 89 -0.52 0.84 3.01
N VAL A 90 -1.26 0.44 1.98
CA VAL A 90 -0.76 -0.53 0.99
C VAL A 90 0.33 0.09 0.13
N LEU A 91 0.18 1.36 -0.28
CA LEU A 91 1.21 2.06 -1.07
C LEU A 91 2.56 2.09 -0.33
N TYR A 92 2.55 2.37 0.98
CA TYR A 92 3.75 2.33 1.82
C TYR A 92 4.35 0.93 2.00
N ILE A 93 3.57 -0.14 1.84
CA ILE A 93 4.08 -1.52 1.91
C ILE A 93 4.82 -1.88 0.62
N ILE A 94 4.27 -1.49 -0.54
CA ILE A 94 4.76 -1.90 -1.85
C ILE A 94 5.84 -0.96 -2.43
N HIS A 95 5.94 0.27 -1.94
CA HIS A 95 6.96 1.25 -2.34
C HIS A 95 7.88 1.59 -1.16
N SER A 96 9.14 1.91 -1.44
CA SER A 96 10.03 2.45 -0.41
C SER A 96 9.61 3.86 0.01
N LYS A 97 10.00 4.31 1.22
CA LYS A 97 9.77 5.69 1.66
C LYS A 97 10.37 6.72 0.70
N LYS A 98 11.53 6.42 0.09
CA LYS A 98 12.18 7.28 -0.91
C LYS A 98 11.33 7.36 -2.17
N THR A 99 10.83 6.24 -2.66
CA THR A 99 9.97 6.16 -3.84
C THR A 99 8.66 6.91 -3.63
N VAL A 100 7.98 6.69 -2.50
CA VAL A 100 6.74 7.41 -2.16
C VAL A 100 6.97 8.91 -2.14
N ARG A 101 8.06 9.37 -1.50
CA ARG A 101 8.40 10.80 -1.46
C ARG A 101 8.66 11.37 -2.86
N ASN A 102 9.41 10.65 -3.69
CA ASN A 102 9.66 11.06 -5.07
C ASN A 102 8.34 11.20 -5.85
N TYR A 103 7.43 10.24 -5.73
CA TYR A 103 6.14 10.30 -6.42
C TYR A 103 5.22 11.38 -5.86
N GLU A 104 5.23 11.64 -4.55
CA GLU A 104 4.55 12.80 -3.96
C GLU A 104 5.07 14.13 -4.52
N GLU A 105 6.38 14.25 -4.72
CA GLU A 105 7.01 15.44 -5.30
C GLU A 105 6.64 15.61 -6.79
N ILE A 106 6.62 14.53 -7.57
CA ILE A 106 6.19 14.54 -8.98
C ILE A 106 4.73 14.96 -9.13
N LEU A 107 3.86 14.42 -8.28
CA LEU A 107 2.42 14.66 -8.35
C LEU A 107 1.97 15.91 -7.58
N ASN A 108 2.87 16.51 -6.80
CA ASN A 108 2.58 17.61 -5.89
C ASN A 108 1.40 17.32 -4.93
N ILE A 109 1.44 16.17 -4.27
CA ILE A 109 0.41 15.73 -3.30
C ILE A 109 1.02 15.16 -2.02
N ARG A 110 0.16 14.92 -1.02
CA ARG A 110 0.45 14.06 0.13
C ARG A 110 -0.47 12.85 0.11
N ILE A 111 0.07 11.65 -0.07
CA ILE A 111 -0.77 10.45 -0.25
C ILE A 111 -1.61 10.10 0.98
N ARG A 112 -1.16 10.52 2.17
CA ARG A 112 -1.90 10.34 3.43
C ARG A 112 -3.10 11.28 3.57
N GLU A 113 -3.11 12.38 2.83
CA GLU A 113 -4.17 13.37 2.81
C GLU A 113 -5.13 13.11 1.64
N GLU A 114 -4.61 12.68 0.50
CA GLU A 114 -5.43 12.40 -0.70
C GLU A 114 -6.18 11.07 -0.64
N PHE A 115 -5.61 10.04 -0.01
CA PHE A 115 -6.17 8.68 -0.03
C PHE A 115 -6.62 8.21 1.35
N PRO A 116 -7.64 7.34 1.42
CA PRO A 116 -8.01 6.69 2.66
C PRO A 116 -6.88 5.80 3.18
N GLU A 117 -6.89 5.52 4.47
CA GLU A 117 -5.93 4.60 5.09
C GLU A 117 -5.97 3.20 4.49
N VAL A 118 -7.19 2.68 4.32
CA VAL A 118 -7.48 1.36 3.80
C VAL A 118 -8.56 1.49 2.73
N GLY A 119 -8.25 1.05 1.51
CA GLY A 119 -9.19 1.09 0.38
C GLY A 119 -10.08 -0.17 0.27
N PRO A 120 -11.10 -0.17 -0.60
CA PRO A 120 -12.03 -1.27 -0.79
C PRO A 120 -11.39 -2.56 -1.35
N SER A 121 -10.22 -2.45 -2.00
CA SER A 121 -9.44 -3.59 -2.53
C SER A 121 -8.24 -3.97 -1.64
N SER A 122 -8.05 -3.28 -0.53
CA SER A 122 -6.94 -3.50 0.42
C SER A 122 -6.87 -4.91 0.99
N TYR A 123 -8.00 -5.61 1.10
CA TYR A 123 -8.11 -6.98 1.61
C TYR A 123 -7.24 -7.98 0.84
N ARG A 124 -6.87 -7.65 -0.41
CA ARG A 124 -5.99 -8.46 -1.27
C ARG A 124 -4.51 -8.36 -0.87
N SER A 125 -4.13 -7.35 -0.08
CA SER A 125 -2.75 -7.12 0.33
C SER A 125 -2.37 -8.04 1.49
N VAL A 126 -1.52 -9.03 1.21
CA VAL A 126 -0.95 -9.92 2.23
C VAL A 126 -0.15 -9.12 3.26
N GLY A 127 0.63 -8.13 2.81
CA GLY A 127 1.42 -7.29 3.70
C GLY A 127 0.56 -6.46 4.66
N LEU A 128 -0.58 -5.94 4.19
CA LEU A 128 -1.50 -5.21 5.06
C LEU A 128 -2.16 -6.13 6.07
N ASN A 129 -2.60 -7.32 5.65
CA ASN A 129 -3.18 -8.31 6.57
C ASN A 129 -2.18 -8.75 7.65
N LEU A 130 -0.91 -8.90 7.28
CA LEU A 130 0.17 -9.17 8.22
C LEU A 130 0.35 -8.01 9.21
N ALA A 131 0.39 -6.78 8.72
CA ALA A 131 0.51 -5.58 9.55
C ALA A 131 -0.66 -5.43 10.55
N LEU A 132 -1.89 -5.66 10.10
CA LEU A 132 -3.09 -5.57 10.94
C LEU A 132 -3.10 -6.62 12.06
N ARG A 133 -2.55 -7.81 11.81
CA ARG A 133 -2.52 -8.91 12.80
C ARG A 133 -1.41 -8.79 13.84
N TYR A 134 -0.29 -8.17 13.47
CA TYR A 134 0.92 -8.16 14.31
C TYR A 134 1.27 -6.77 14.86
N SER A 135 0.29 -5.84 14.83
CA SER A 135 0.27 -4.46 15.36
C SER A 135 1.38 -3.51 14.89
N ASN A 136 2.45 -4.01 14.28
CA ASN A 136 3.61 -3.21 13.92
C ASN A 136 3.69 -2.95 12.40
N PHE A 137 2.78 -2.11 11.92
CA PHE A 137 2.72 -1.68 10.51
C PHE A 137 4.07 -1.14 10.01
N TRP A 138 4.77 -0.35 10.82
CA TRP A 138 6.05 0.22 10.43
C TRP A 138 7.19 -0.81 10.35
N LYS A 139 7.16 -1.91 11.13
CA LYS A 139 8.09 -3.04 10.94
C LYS A 139 7.84 -3.75 9.60
N VAL A 140 6.59 -3.84 9.15
CA VAL A 140 6.25 -4.39 7.83
C VAL A 140 6.74 -3.46 6.72
N VAL A 141 6.40 -2.16 6.81
CA VAL A 141 6.87 -1.14 5.86
C VAL A 141 8.40 -1.07 5.80
N GLY A 142 9.07 -1.11 6.95
CA GLY A 142 10.53 -1.08 7.07
C GLY A 142 11.22 -2.35 6.59
N GLY A 143 10.48 -3.42 6.32
CA GLY A 143 11.05 -4.69 5.84
C GLY A 143 11.67 -5.57 6.93
N THR A 144 11.55 -5.20 8.20
CA THR A 144 11.90 -6.06 9.34
C THR A 144 11.14 -7.39 9.27
N ILE A 145 9.87 -7.33 8.85
CA ILE A 145 9.08 -8.51 8.53
C ILE A 145 9.14 -8.72 7.02
N LYS A 146 9.88 -9.76 6.60
CA LYS A 146 10.03 -10.11 5.19
C LYS A 146 8.75 -10.70 4.64
N ILE A 147 8.19 -10.05 3.62
CA ILE A 147 7.02 -10.53 2.89
C ILE A 147 7.50 -11.27 1.64
N PRO A 148 7.07 -12.51 1.39
CA PRO A 148 7.40 -13.23 0.17
C PRO A 148 7.00 -12.46 -1.08
N ARG A 149 7.91 -12.40 -2.08
CA ARG A 149 7.74 -11.67 -3.34
C ARG A 149 7.43 -10.18 -3.17
N ARG A 150 7.79 -9.58 -2.04
CA ARG A 150 7.96 -8.13 -2.00
C ARG A 150 9.08 -7.79 -2.99
N ARG A 151 8.85 -6.88 -3.93
CA ARG A 151 9.94 -6.38 -4.78
C ARG A 151 11.00 -5.80 -3.86
N ASP A 152 12.18 -6.39 -3.85
CA ASP A 152 13.33 -5.79 -3.19
C ASP A 152 13.68 -4.53 -3.98
N VAL A 153 13.54 -3.38 -3.34
CA VAL A 153 13.70 -2.06 -3.98
C VAL A 153 15.17 -1.79 -4.34
N SER A 154 16.08 -2.74 -4.09
CA SER A 154 17.51 -2.65 -4.40
C SER A 154 17.85 -2.96 -5.86
N GLU A 155 16.89 -3.36 -6.70
CA GLU A 155 17.14 -3.76 -8.10
C GLU A 155 16.54 -2.80 -9.15
N ILE A 156 16.30 -1.53 -8.79
CA ILE A 156 15.96 -0.47 -9.75
C ILE A 156 16.92 0.71 -9.57
#